data_AF-A0A9P5THV4-F1
#
_entry.id   AF-A0A9P5THV4-F1
#
_cell.length_a   1.000
_cell.length_b   1.000
_cell.length_c   1.000
_cell.angle_alpha   90.00
_cell.angle_beta   90.00
_cell.angle_gamma   90.00
#
_symmetry.space_group_name_H-M   'P 1'
#
loop_
_entity.id
_entity.type
_entity.pdbx_description
1 polymer ?
#
loop_
_entity_poly.entity_id
_entity_poly.type
_entity_poly.pdbx_seq_one_letter_code
_entity_poly.pdbx_strand_id
1 'polypeptide(L)'
;GNDLLGVDDTKTGELAVICPSCPHPGINLLDGWESAPDTLKFLYMIIICMDANFHLKNQLVLNYLQDPGLGTRWAYLVPCKPYEDYVLSHANDEDVSDQFPFLFFLFVDTIIEPEGLD
;
A
#
# COMPACT_ATOMS: atom_id res chain seq x y z
N GLY A 1 6.06 -23.75 -4.26
CA GLY A 1 7.39 -23.35 -3.76
C GLY A 1 8.33 -24.50 -3.95
N ASN A 2 9.18 -24.39 -4.98
CA ASN A 2 10.33 -25.22 -5.38
C ASN A 2 10.43 -25.12 -6.91
N ASP A 3 10.47 -23.89 -7.43
CA ASP A 3 10.89 -23.69 -8.81
C ASP A 3 12.41 -23.94 -8.87
N LEU A 4 12.86 -24.59 -9.93
CA LEU A 4 14.28 -24.83 -10.20
C LEU A 4 15.04 -23.52 -10.39
N LEU A 5 14.35 -22.44 -10.78
CA LEU A 5 14.92 -21.11 -10.97
C LEU A 5 15.00 -20.29 -9.66
N GLY A 6 14.45 -20.81 -8.56
CA GLY A 6 14.56 -20.19 -7.24
C GLY A 6 13.82 -18.86 -7.12
N VAL A 7 14.33 -17.99 -6.25
CA VAL A 7 13.68 -16.70 -5.91
C VAL A 7 13.82 -15.68 -7.03
N ASP A 8 14.89 -15.76 -7.82
CA ASP A 8 15.23 -14.77 -8.85
C ASP A 8 14.20 -14.72 -10.00
N ASP A 9 13.44 -15.79 -10.23
CA ASP A 9 12.39 -15.85 -11.27
C ASP A 9 11.01 -15.42 -10.77
N THR A 10 10.87 -15.06 -9.49
CA THR A 10 9.59 -14.62 -8.92
C THR A 10 9.14 -13.33 -9.61
N LYS A 11 8.01 -13.40 -10.32
CA LYS A 11 7.46 -12.29 -11.10
C LYS A 11 6.78 -11.25 -10.20
N THR A 12 6.57 -10.08 -10.80
CA THR A 12 5.82 -9.01 -10.12
C THR A 12 4.40 -9.48 -9.82
N GLY A 13 3.99 -9.37 -8.56
CA GLY A 13 2.67 -9.79 -8.06
C GLY A 13 2.45 -11.30 -7.92
N GLU A 14 3.46 -12.15 -8.20
CA GLU A 14 3.30 -13.60 -8.16
C GLU A 14 3.06 -14.15 -6.74
N LEU A 15 3.55 -13.45 -5.72
CA LEU A 15 3.30 -13.77 -4.32
C LEU A 15 2.04 -13.08 -3.78
N ALA A 16 1.31 -12.31 -4.60
CA ALA A 16 0.04 -11.74 -4.18
C ALA A 16 -1.01 -12.84 -4.07
N VAL A 17 -1.59 -12.98 -2.87
CA VAL A 17 -2.67 -13.93 -2.62
C VAL A 17 -3.98 -13.20 -2.44
N ILE A 18 -5.06 -13.83 -2.90
CA ILE A 18 -6.42 -13.35 -2.62
C ILE A 18 -6.66 -13.46 -1.12
N CYS A 19 -7.04 -12.35 -0.49
CA CYS A 19 -7.37 -12.35 0.93
C CYS A 19 -8.58 -13.26 1.18
N PRO A 20 -8.47 -14.33 1.98
CA PRO A 20 -9.57 -15.26 2.22
C PRO A 20 -10.71 -14.65 3.04
N SER A 21 -10.42 -13.59 3.80
CA SER A 21 -11.40 -12.88 4.64
C SER A 21 -12.15 -11.78 3.89
N CYS A 22 -11.62 -11.29 2.77
CA CYS A 22 -12.34 -10.34 1.93
C CYS A 22 -13.58 -11.02 1.33
N PRO A 23 -14.72 -10.32 1.21
CA PRO A 23 -15.89 -10.85 0.55
C PRO A 23 -15.66 -10.93 -0.96
N HIS A 24 -15.90 -12.13 -1.49
CA HIS A 24 -15.73 -12.50 -2.88
C HIS A 24 -17.05 -13.08 -3.40
N PRO A 25 -17.71 -12.41 -4.35
CA PRO A 25 -18.90 -12.95 -5.01
C PRO A 25 -18.65 -14.36 -5.55
N GLY A 26 -19.53 -15.31 -5.24
CA GLY A 26 -19.44 -16.69 -5.71
C GLY A 26 -18.38 -17.56 -5.00
N ILE A 27 -17.67 -17.05 -3.99
CA ILE A 27 -16.72 -17.84 -3.18
C ILE A 27 -17.17 -17.89 -1.72
N ASN A 28 -17.18 -16.75 -1.03
CA ASN A 28 -17.50 -16.65 0.40
C ASN A 28 -18.57 -15.59 0.70
N LEU A 29 -19.15 -14.98 -0.34
CA LEU A 29 -20.27 -14.05 -0.26
C LEU A 29 -21.56 -14.75 -0.72
N LEU A 30 -22.65 -14.57 0.02
CA LEU A 30 -23.95 -15.19 -0.28
C LEU A 30 -24.56 -14.64 -1.57
N ASP A 31 -25.23 -15.49 -2.35
CA ASP A 31 -25.96 -15.07 -3.54
C ASP A 31 -27.07 -14.06 -3.18
N GLY A 32 -27.26 -13.08 -4.06
CA GLY A 32 -28.26 -12.03 -3.85
C GLY A 32 -27.84 -10.92 -2.86
N TRP A 33 -26.60 -10.92 -2.39
CA TRP A 33 -26.06 -9.86 -1.51
C TRP A 33 -26.26 -8.44 -2.09
N GLU A 34 -26.19 -8.29 -3.42
CA GLU A 34 -26.39 -7.00 -4.12
C GLU A 34 -27.80 -6.46 -3.98
N SER A 35 -28.78 -7.36 -3.87
CA SER A 35 -30.21 -7.03 -3.73
C SER A 35 -30.65 -6.96 -2.26
N ALA A 36 -29.71 -7.02 -1.32
CA ALA A 36 -30.03 -6.90 0.09
C ALA A 36 -30.68 -5.54 0.40
N PRO A 37 -31.70 -5.50 1.29
CA PRO A 37 -32.27 -4.24 1.76
C PRO A 37 -31.20 -3.31 2.32
N ASP A 38 -31.35 -2.00 2.13
CA ASP A 38 -30.35 -1.02 2.58
C ASP A 38 -30.00 -1.14 4.07
N THR A 39 -30.99 -1.51 4.89
CA THR A 39 -30.81 -1.74 6.33
C THR A 39 -29.94 -2.96 6.66
N LEU A 40 -29.69 -3.86 5.70
CA LEU A 40 -28.91 -5.10 5.88
C LEU A 40 -27.61 -5.12 5.07
N LYS A 41 -27.38 -4.15 4.17
CA LYS A 41 -26.16 -4.08 3.35
C LYS A 41 -24.87 -4.04 4.18
N PHE A 42 -24.93 -3.51 5.41
CA PHE A 42 -23.79 -3.49 6.34
C PHE A 42 -23.22 -4.88 6.65
N LEU A 43 -24.03 -5.95 6.53
CA LEU A 43 -23.58 -7.33 6.75
C LEU A 43 -22.57 -7.81 5.70
N TYR A 44 -22.55 -7.17 4.53
CA TYR A 44 -21.68 -7.50 3.39
C TYR A 44 -20.57 -6.46 3.19
N MET A 45 -20.43 -5.51 4.11
CA MET A 45 -19.45 -4.43 4.01
C MET A 45 -18.05 -4.91 4.41
N ILE A 46 -17.03 -4.47 3.67
CA ILE A 46 -15.62 -4.70 4.02
C ILE A 46 -15.21 -3.68 5.07
N ILE A 47 -14.81 -4.16 6.26
CA ILE A 47 -14.15 -3.32 7.26
C ILE A 47 -12.66 -3.65 7.21
N ILE A 48 -11.88 -2.72 6.65
CA ILE A 48 -10.42 -2.84 6.60
C ILE A 48 -9.85 -2.14 7.84
N CYS A 49 -9.33 -2.92 8.78
CA CYS A 49 -8.57 -2.40 9.90
C CYS A 49 -7.09 -2.46 9.56
N MET A 50 -6.47 -1.32 9.27
CA MET A 50 -5.03 -1.21 9.15
C MET A 50 -4.44 -0.91 10.52
N ASP A 51 -3.54 -1.77 10.99
CA ASP A 51 -2.79 -1.51 12.20
C ASP A 51 -1.73 -0.44 11.91
N ALA A 52 -2.04 0.81 12.26
CA ALA A 52 -1.15 1.96 12.14
C ALA A 52 -0.12 2.00 13.28
N ASN A 53 0.44 0.85 13.68
CA ASN A 53 1.57 0.74 14.59
C ASN A 53 2.85 1.20 13.87
N PHE A 54 2.89 2.48 13.50
CA PHE A 54 4.10 3.14 13.04
C PHE A 54 5.03 3.29 14.24
N HIS A 55 6.02 2.41 14.34
CA HIS A 55 7.09 2.59 15.32
C HIS A 55 7.87 3.85 14.95
N LEU A 56 7.62 4.95 15.67
CA LEU A 56 8.27 6.25 15.52
C LEU A 56 9.82 6.18 15.51
N LYS A 57 10.40 5.09 16.02
CA LYS A 57 11.85 4.84 16.00
C LYS A 57 12.43 4.60 14.60
N ASN A 58 11.62 4.33 13.58
CA ASN A 58 12.09 4.19 12.20
C ASN A 58 12.36 5.55 11.50
N GLN A 59 12.02 6.69 12.11
CA GLN A 59 12.41 8.01 11.60
C GLN A 59 13.94 8.21 11.51
N LEU A 60 14.74 7.42 12.24
CA LEU A 60 16.21 7.52 12.19
C LEU A 60 16.84 6.59 11.14
N VAL A 61 16.04 5.72 10.51
CA VAL A 61 16.47 4.78 9.44
C VAL A 61 15.78 5.18 8.13
N LEU A 62 15.73 6.49 7.85
CA LEU A 62 15.11 7.07 6.64
C LEU A 62 16.03 6.95 5.41
N ASN A 63 16.56 5.76 5.15
CA ASN A 63 17.22 5.54 3.86
C ASN A 63 16.84 4.17 3.32
N TYR A 64 16.20 4.15 2.16
CA TYR A 64 15.91 2.94 1.40
C TYR A 64 17.17 2.07 1.17
N LEU A 65 18.36 2.68 1.14
CA LEU A 65 19.62 1.95 1.06
C LEU A 65 19.99 1.20 2.36
N GLN A 66 19.55 1.71 3.51
CA GLN A 66 19.80 1.10 4.82
C GLN A 66 18.77 0.02 5.17
N ASP A 67 17.55 0.13 4.65
CA ASP A 67 16.47 -0.84 4.81
C ASP A 67 15.74 -1.10 3.48
N PRO A 68 16.33 -1.88 2.56
CA PRO A 68 15.67 -2.22 1.31
C PRO A 68 14.49 -3.15 1.61
N GLY A 69 13.31 -2.78 1.10
CA GLY A 69 12.09 -3.56 1.32
C GLY A 69 12.25 -5.04 0.92
N LEU A 70 11.94 -5.94 1.85
CA LEU A 70 11.98 -7.37 1.59
C LEU A 70 10.86 -7.77 0.60
N GLY A 71 11.23 -8.32 -0.55
CA GLY A 71 10.26 -8.82 -1.54
C GLY A 71 9.46 -7.73 -2.25
N THR A 72 10.00 -6.51 -2.37
CA THR A 72 9.43 -5.45 -3.21
C THR A 72 9.15 -5.97 -4.63
N ARG A 73 8.00 -5.62 -5.21
CA ARG A 73 7.41 -6.15 -6.47
C ARG A 73 6.78 -7.53 -6.41
N TRP A 74 7.23 -8.46 -5.58
CA TRP A 74 6.73 -9.84 -5.67
C TRP A 74 5.29 -10.00 -5.19
N ALA A 75 4.85 -9.22 -4.21
CA ALA A 75 3.48 -9.21 -3.72
C ALA A 75 2.81 -7.86 -3.98
N TYR A 76 2.23 -7.25 -2.96
CA TYR A 76 1.49 -5.98 -3.03
C TYR A 76 2.37 -4.73 -2.83
N LEU A 77 3.66 -4.87 -2.49
CA LEU A 77 4.55 -3.74 -2.27
C LEU A 77 5.14 -3.21 -3.58
N VAL A 78 4.83 -1.96 -3.91
CA VAL A 78 5.34 -1.24 -5.07
C VAL A 78 6.77 -0.74 -4.80
N PRO A 79 7.67 -0.68 -5.80
CA PRO A 79 8.99 -0.08 -5.62
C PRO A 79 8.91 1.41 -5.31
N CYS A 80 9.89 1.90 -4.54
CA CYS A 80 9.96 3.28 -4.08
C CYS A 80 9.95 4.28 -5.24
N LYS A 81 10.93 4.22 -6.16
CA LYS A 81 11.08 5.22 -7.24
C LYS A 81 9.83 5.40 -8.14
N PRO A 82 9.24 4.34 -8.74
CA PRO A 82 8.03 4.51 -9.55
C PRO A 82 6.85 5.03 -8.75
N TYR A 83 6.79 4.73 -7.44
CA TYR A 83 5.76 5.26 -6.56
C TYR A 83 5.99 6.75 -6.26
N GLU A 84 7.23 7.16 -5.97
CA GLU A 84 7.60 8.57 -5.79
C GLU A 84 7.30 9.40 -7.04
N ASP A 85 7.69 8.92 -8.23
CA ASP A 85 7.41 9.58 -9.51
C ASP A 85 5.89 9.74 -9.74
N TYR A 86 5.11 8.72 -9.37
CA TYR A 86 3.66 8.77 -9.45
C TYR A 86 3.08 9.81 -8.47
N VAL A 87 3.50 9.80 -7.21
CA VAL A 87 3.05 10.77 -6.20
C VAL A 87 3.40 12.20 -6.62
N LEU A 88 4.62 12.43 -7.13
CA LEU A 88 5.06 13.73 -7.63
C LEU A 88 4.24 14.23 -8.82
N SER A 89 3.89 13.33 -9.75
CA SER A 89 3.11 13.71 -10.93
C SER A 89 1.66 14.10 -10.61
N HIS A 90 1.14 13.72 -9.44
CA HIS A 90 -0.21 14.03 -8.97
C HIS A 90 -0.20 15.04 -7.80
N ALA A 91 0.95 15.65 -7.48
CA ALA A 91 1.09 16.53 -6.32
C ALA A 91 0.23 17.81 -6.37
N ASN A 92 -0.26 18.19 -7.56
CA ASN A 92 -1.13 19.36 -7.76
C ASN A 92 -2.62 19.00 -7.84
N ASP A 93 -2.98 17.73 -7.67
CA ASP A 93 -4.37 17.30 -7.72
C ASP A 93 -5.09 17.71 -6.42
N GLU A 94 -6.32 18.22 -6.56
CA GLU A 94 -7.11 18.78 -5.44
C GLU A 94 -7.37 17.78 -4.30
N ASP A 95 -7.22 16.47 -4.55
CA ASP A 95 -7.50 15.37 -3.60
C ASP A 95 -6.31 15.01 -2.69
N VAL A 96 -5.09 15.46 -2.97
CA VAL A 96 -3.90 15.05 -2.19
C VAL A 96 -3.84 15.72 -0.82
N SER A 97 -4.41 16.92 -0.66
CA SER A 97 -4.35 17.66 0.62
C SER A 97 -5.23 17.05 1.72
N ASP A 98 -6.31 16.36 1.35
CA ASP A 98 -7.39 16.05 2.30
C ASP A 98 -7.39 14.58 2.77
N GLN A 99 -6.71 13.67 2.07
CA GLN A 99 -6.82 12.22 2.34
C GLN A 99 -5.56 11.59 2.96
N PHE A 100 -4.37 12.18 2.80
CA PHE A 100 -3.12 11.61 3.34
C PHE A 100 -2.16 12.68 3.91
N PRO A 101 -2.58 13.45 4.94
CA PRO A 101 -1.74 14.50 5.50
C PRO A 101 -0.41 13.96 6.05
N PHE A 102 -0.38 12.71 6.53
CA PHE A 102 0.83 12.10 7.10
C PHE A 102 1.88 11.72 6.05
N LEU A 103 1.44 11.25 4.88
CA LEU A 103 2.36 10.86 3.80
C LEU A 103 2.88 12.09 3.06
N PHE A 104 2.02 13.09 2.84
CA PHE A 104 2.44 14.37 2.25
C PHE A 104 3.43 15.10 3.16
N PHE A 105 3.20 15.14 4.49
CA PHE A 105 4.11 15.81 5.43
C PHE A 105 5.51 15.16 5.41
N LEU A 106 5.60 13.83 5.42
CA LEU A 106 6.89 13.13 5.31
C LEU A 106 7.58 13.39 3.97
N PHE A 107 6.81 13.48 2.88
CA PHE A 107 7.33 13.71 1.54
C PHE A 107 7.86 15.13 1.35
N VAL A 108 7.15 16.13 1.89
CA VAL A 108 7.58 17.54 1.91
C VAL A 108 8.82 17.72 2.79
N ASP A 109 8.86 17.09 3.97
CA ASP A 109 10.04 17.15 4.86
C ASP A 109 11.28 16.46 4.27
N THR A 110 11.10 15.43 3.43
CA THR A 110 12.23 14.68 2.83
C THR A 110 12.75 15.33 1.54
N ILE A 111 11.94 16.14 0.84
CA ILE A 111 12.32 16.77 -0.45
C ILE A 111 12.79 18.22 -0.28
N ILE A 112 12.38 18.94 0.79
CA ILE A 112 12.71 20.37 0.94
C ILE A 112 14.11 20.65 1.54
N GLU A 113 14.81 19.69 2.13
CA GLU A 113 16.21 19.86 2.55
C GLU A 113 17.07 18.77 1.88
N PRO A 114 18.10 19.11 1.05
CA PRO A 114 19.07 20.17 1.31
C PRO A 114 19.53 20.92 0.05
N GLU A 115 18.97 22.11 -0.22
CA GLU A 115 19.71 23.12 -1.00
C GLU A 115 19.78 24.42 -0.19
N GLY A 116 20.86 24.56 0.56
CA GLY A 116 21.32 25.85 1.10
C GLY A 116 21.21 25.98 2.61
N LEU A 117 22.18 25.41 3.33
CA LEU A 117 22.65 25.94 4.61
C LEU A 117 24.15 25.60 4.74
N ASP A 118 24.96 26.55 4.29
CA ASP A 118 26.32 26.78 4.76
C ASP A 118 26.32 27.13 6.26
#